data_AF-K2ED35-F1
#
_entry.id   AF-K2ED35-F1
#
_cell.length_a   1.000
_cell.length_b   1.000
_cell.length_c   1.000
_cell.angle_alpha   90.00
_cell.angle_beta   90.00
_cell.angle_gamma   90.00
#
_symmetry.space_group_name_H-M   'P 1'
#
loop_
_entity.id
_entity.type
_entity.pdbx_description
1 polymer ?
#
loop_
_entity_poly.entity_id
_entity_poly.type
_entity_poly.pdbx_seq_one_letter_code
_entity_poly.pdbx_strand_id
1 'polypeptide(L)'
;MKENEKKNIGTVGGYVFFILIGVLGSLAMIILLYWSLQLNTTLANFINNTKSEPIYLWTYIILTVVAILLFGLNISLLVYRIKKYGFPNLRSQTSTGLGSLFGVAASACPVCGSLILSAIGITAGLAAFPLQGLELKAASVVFLALPVHLTFRDLKRTNCGDSSCPPPKDISFGSKAIFINIAALLTIIVLGKYGWEMIKTDPLIAGIYTRSETTFTSNNKTSKQTTSQSETPLYDEVVKQVLSESGFQSKIVLGNAVLKLVQNGVIDRKKFENLYESRGGLPEELRLVFDEPKDQPILLTRENANYYINLLWPIGLSNYMSTNKNSPVNGTSLFNFASTGGWNLGKEQNGGAYFNKFEIVPLTPEQEALVTKIAQNTYRPCCNNSTFFQDCNHGSALLGVLQLGAATGLDEEELYKEALAFNSFWFPQQYIQTALFFKINKNTDWKEVNPEVILGYDYSAISNWSKNVKSEIAKIPDLLPKTSGGAGCGV
;
A
#
# COMPACT_ATOMS: atom_id res chain seq x y z
N MET A 1 48.92 11.43 -37.51
CA MET A 1 48.30 10.30 -36.78
C MET A 1 47.76 10.68 -35.40
N LYS A 2 48.58 11.21 -34.47
CA LYS A 2 48.17 11.53 -33.08
C LYS A 2 46.97 12.49 -32.91
N GLU A 3 46.74 13.38 -33.86
CA GLU A 3 45.66 14.39 -33.78
C GLU A 3 44.29 13.83 -34.21
N ASN A 4 44.25 13.01 -35.26
CA ASN A 4 43.06 12.24 -35.65
C ASN A 4 42.69 11.19 -34.59
N GLU A 5 43.68 10.59 -33.94
CA GLU A 5 43.48 9.61 -32.86
C GLU A 5 42.86 10.28 -31.61
N LYS A 6 43.36 11.45 -31.20
CA LYS A 6 42.76 12.26 -30.11
C LYS A 6 41.34 12.73 -30.43
N LYS A 7 41.06 13.11 -31.67
CA LYS A 7 39.72 13.54 -32.10
C LYS A 7 38.71 12.38 -32.07
N ASN A 8 39.11 11.19 -32.53
CA ASN A 8 38.29 9.98 -32.46
C ASN A 8 38.00 9.56 -31.01
N ILE A 9 39.00 9.59 -30.12
CA ILE A 9 38.84 9.26 -28.70
C ILE A 9 37.88 10.24 -28.00
N GLY A 10 37.94 11.53 -28.33
CA GLY A 10 37.05 12.56 -27.78
C GLY A 10 35.59 12.41 -28.23
N THR A 11 35.36 11.96 -29.47
CA THR A 11 34.02 11.69 -30.02
C THR A 11 33.42 10.40 -29.45
N VAL A 12 34.20 9.31 -29.37
CA VAL A 12 33.77 8.04 -28.77
C VAL A 12 33.48 8.22 -27.27
N GLY A 13 34.36 8.91 -26.54
CA GLY A 13 34.17 9.22 -25.12
C GLY A 13 32.92 10.08 -24.86
N GLY A 14 32.52 10.90 -25.83
CA GLY A 14 31.27 11.65 -25.78
C GLY A 14 30.02 10.77 -25.88
N TYR A 15 30.00 9.79 -26.80
CA TYR A 15 28.87 8.86 -26.89
C TYR A 15 28.73 7.98 -25.64
N VAL A 16 29.85 7.50 -25.11
CA VAL A 16 29.88 6.72 -23.86
C VAL A 16 29.28 7.52 -22.70
N PHE A 17 29.58 8.82 -22.60
CA PHE A 17 29.02 9.68 -21.56
C PHE A 17 27.49 9.72 -21.59
N PHE A 18 26.88 9.91 -22.77
CA PHE A 18 25.41 9.99 -22.87
C PHE A 18 24.74 8.64 -22.55
N ILE A 19 25.39 7.52 -22.87
CA ILE A 19 24.93 6.18 -22.49
C ILE A 19 24.96 6.04 -20.96
N LEU A 20 26.06 6.40 -20.31
CA LEU A 20 26.20 6.32 -18.85
C LEU A 20 25.17 7.18 -18.12
N ILE A 21 24.91 8.39 -18.61
CA ILE A 21 23.87 9.28 -18.06
C ILE A 21 22.47 8.66 -18.21
N GLY A 22 22.18 8.01 -19.34
CA GLY A 22 20.92 7.30 -19.53
C GLY A 22 20.75 6.13 -18.56
N VAL A 23 21.80 5.31 -18.39
CA VAL A 23 21.82 4.20 -17.43
C VAL A 23 21.65 4.70 -16.00
N LEU A 24 22.33 5.78 -15.63
CA LEU A 24 22.20 6.42 -14.32
C LEU A 24 20.75 6.87 -14.07
N GLY A 25 20.11 7.50 -15.06
CA GLY A 25 18.71 7.91 -14.99
C GLY A 25 17.76 6.72 -14.79
N SER A 26 17.92 5.66 -15.58
CA SER A 26 17.12 4.43 -15.41
C SER A 26 17.33 3.76 -14.05
N LEU A 27 18.56 3.71 -13.55
CA LEU A 27 18.88 3.13 -12.24
C LEU A 27 18.26 3.94 -11.10
N ALA A 28 18.34 5.27 -11.16
CA ALA A 28 17.68 6.14 -10.19
C ALA A 28 16.15 5.91 -10.21
N MET A 29 15.57 5.76 -11.39
CA MET A 29 14.13 5.48 -11.55
C MET A 29 13.73 4.13 -10.94
N ILE A 30 14.54 3.08 -11.13
CA ILE A 30 14.32 1.76 -10.52
C ILE A 30 14.30 1.86 -9.00
N ILE A 31 15.33 2.51 -8.41
CA ILE A 31 15.45 2.67 -6.96
C ILE A 31 14.23 3.42 -6.42
N LEU A 32 13.83 4.50 -7.09
CA LEU A 32 12.71 5.32 -6.67
C LEU A 32 11.38 4.55 -6.74
N LEU A 33 11.11 3.83 -7.84
CA LEU A 33 9.91 3.00 -7.96
C LEU A 33 9.88 1.87 -6.92
N TYR A 34 11.02 1.24 -6.66
CA TYR A 34 11.12 0.19 -5.66
C TYR A 34 10.93 0.74 -4.23
N TRP A 35 11.52 1.89 -3.91
CA TRP A 35 11.29 2.58 -2.64
C TRP A 35 9.81 2.95 -2.47
N SER A 36 9.17 3.47 -3.52
CA SER A 36 7.74 3.77 -3.51
C SER A 36 6.87 2.53 -3.32
N LEU A 37 7.28 1.37 -3.85
CA LEU A 37 6.59 0.11 -3.63
C LEU A 37 6.67 -0.28 -2.15
N GLN A 38 7.87 -0.20 -1.56
CA GLN A 38 8.14 -0.54 -0.15
C GLN A 38 7.35 0.31 0.85
N LEU A 39 6.88 1.50 0.48
CA LEU A 39 5.99 2.30 1.33
C LEU A 39 4.67 1.58 1.65
N ASN A 40 4.24 0.64 0.79
CA ASN A 40 2.91 0.02 0.87
C ASN A 40 2.93 -1.51 0.86
N THR A 41 3.90 -2.14 0.16
CA THR A 41 3.96 -3.60 0.02
C THR A 41 5.39 -4.06 -0.36
N THR A 42 5.65 -5.36 -0.33
CA THR A 42 6.92 -5.96 -0.80
C THR A 42 6.78 -6.46 -2.24
N LEU A 43 7.89 -6.67 -2.95
CA LEU A 43 7.85 -7.23 -4.31
C LEU A 43 7.27 -8.65 -4.31
N ALA A 44 7.63 -9.44 -3.30
CA ALA A 44 7.06 -10.76 -3.05
C ALA A 44 5.53 -10.72 -2.92
N ASN A 45 5.00 -9.84 -2.06
CA ASN A 45 3.57 -9.74 -1.82
C ASN A 45 2.83 -9.21 -3.05
N PHE A 46 3.39 -8.22 -3.75
CA PHE A 46 2.83 -7.74 -5.00
C PHE A 46 2.72 -8.85 -6.04
N ILE A 47 3.79 -9.61 -6.28
CA ILE A 47 3.80 -10.70 -7.26
C ILE A 47 2.84 -11.81 -6.84
N ASN A 48 2.86 -12.21 -5.56
CA ASN A 48 2.01 -13.30 -5.06
C ASN A 48 0.52 -12.95 -5.12
N ASN A 49 0.14 -11.73 -4.72
CA ASN A 49 -1.25 -11.28 -4.73
C ASN A 49 -1.79 -11.06 -6.15
N THR A 50 -0.92 -10.75 -7.11
CA THR A 50 -1.30 -10.47 -8.50
C THR A 50 -1.10 -11.69 -9.42
N LYS A 51 -0.60 -12.81 -8.90
CA LYS A 51 -0.25 -14.00 -9.69
C LYS A 51 -1.47 -14.64 -10.37
N SER A 52 -2.65 -14.50 -9.79
CA SER A 52 -3.93 -14.97 -10.31
C SER A 52 -4.39 -14.21 -11.57
N GLU A 53 -3.84 -13.01 -11.83
CA GLU A 53 -4.16 -12.16 -12.97
C GLU A 53 -2.93 -11.95 -13.87
N PRO A 54 -2.51 -12.98 -14.63
CA PRO A 54 -1.24 -12.95 -15.36
C PRO A 54 -1.18 -11.82 -16.39
N ILE A 55 -2.29 -11.50 -17.05
CA ILE A 55 -2.34 -10.43 -18.05
C ILE A 55 -2.05 -9.06 -17.40
N TYR A 56 -2.67 -8.79 -16.25
CA TYR A 56 -2.44 -7.54 -15.51
C TYR A 56 -1.01 -7.46 -15.00
N LEU A 57 -0.50 -8.54 -14.37
CA LEU A 57 0.87 -8.60 -13.85
C LEU A 57 1.91 -8.35 -14.94
N TRP A 58 1.81 -9.05 -16.09
CA TRP A 58 2.75 -8.88 -17.20
C TRP A 58 2.65 -7.49 -17.81
N THR A 59 1.44 -6.95 -17.99
CA THR A 59 1.25 -5.60 -18.53
C THR A 59 1.85 -4.56 -17.58
N TYR A 60 1.65 -4.70 -16.28
CA TYR A 60 2.24 -3.83 -15.26
C TYR A 60 3.78 -3.87 -15.31
N ILE A 61 4.38 -5.07 -15.39
CA ILE A 61 5.83 -5.25 -15.49
C ILE A 61 6.35 -4.61 -16.78
N ILE A 62 5.74 -4.89 -17.92
CA ILE A 62 6.15 -4.36 -19.23
C ILE A 62 6.09 -2.83 -19.23
N LEU A 63 4.98 -2.23 -18.80
CA LEU A 63 4.83 -0.78 -18.73
C LEU A 63 5.87 -0.14 -17.80
N THR A 64 6.21 -0.82 -16.69
CA THR A 64 7.23 -0.35 -15.74
C THR A 64 8.62 -0.36 -16.39
N VAL A 65 8.99 -1.46 -17.05
CA VAL A 65 10.27 -1.57 -17.77
C VAL A 65 10.36 -0.51 -18.87
N VAL A 66 9.30 -0.34 -19.66
CA VAL A 66 9.25 0.69 -20.72
C VAL A 66 9.41 2.09 -20.14
N ALA A 67 8.72 2.41 -19.04
CA ALA A 67 8.85 3.71 -18.37
C ALA A 67 10.29 3.97 -17.89
N ILE A 68 10.95 2.97 -17.28
CA ILE A 68 12.34 3.08 -16.82
C ILE A 68 13.30 3.37 -17.97
N LEU A 69 13.12 2.68 -19.11
CA LEU A 69 13.96 2.87 -20.30
C LEU A 69 13.72 4.25 -20.94
N LEU A 70 12.45 4.65 -21.08
CA LEU A 70 12.09 5.96 -21.62
C LEU A 70 12.59 7.09 -20.72
N PHE A 71 12.56 6.94 -19.40
CA PHE A 71 13.12 7.91 -18.46
C PHE A 71 14.63 8.11 -18.69
N GLY A 72 15.40 7.03 -18.73
CA GLY A 72 16.84 7.10 -19.02
C GLY A 72 17.13 7.75 -20.38
N LEU A 73 16.35 7.40 -21.41
CA LEU A 73 16.46 8.00 -22.74
C LEU A 73 16.17 9.51 -22.74
N ASN A 74 15.14 9.96 -22.01
CA ASN A 74 14.81 11.38 -21.89
C ASN A 74 15.97 12.16 -21.25
N ILE A 75 16.55 11.67 -20.16
CA ILE A 75 17.69 12.31 -19.50
C ILE A 75 18.90 12.37 -20.44
N SER A 76 19.20 11.27 -21.14
CA SER A 76 20.30 11.20 -22.09
C SER A 76 20.15 12.21 -23.24
N LEU A 77 18.97 12.26 -23.87
CA LEU A 77 18.67 13.18 -24.98
C LEU A 77 18.63 14.64 -24.53
N LEU A 78 18.12 14.92 -23.33
CA LEU A 78 18.09 16.27 -22.78
C LEU A 78 19.51 16.81 -22.59
N VAL A 79 20.40 16.01 -21.97
CA VAL A 79 21.80 16.39 -21.74
C VAL A 79 22.54 16.54 -23.09
N TYR A 80 22.27 15.67 -24.06
CA TYR A 80 22.79 15.80 -25.43
C TYR A 80 22.38 17.13 -26.09
N ARG A 81 21.08 17.45 -26.05
CA ARG A 81 20.53 18.69 -26.64
C ARG A 81 21.12 19.93 -25.98
N ILE A 82 21.15 19.98 -24.64
CA ILE A 82 21.71 21.11 -23.89
C ILE A 82 23.18 21.32 -24.26
N LYS A 83 23.95 20.24 -24.37
CA LYS A 83 25.37 20.34 -24.69
C LYS A 83 25.59 20.81 -26.13
N LYS A 84 24.80 20.30 -27.10
CA LYS A 84 24.97 20.60 -28.52
C LYS A 84 24.40 21.96 -28.94
N TYR A 85 23.25 22.36 -28.41
CA TYR A 85 22.50 23.56 -28.86
C TYR A 85 22.17 24.55 -27.73
N GLY A 86 22.52 24.25 -26.47
CA GLY A 86 22.19 25.09 -25.32
C GLY A 86 20.81 24.82 -24.71
N PHE A 87 20.51 25.53 -23.63
CA PHE A 87 19.19 25.44 -22.98
C PHE A 87 18.08 25.96 -23.91
N PRO A 88 16.88 25.37 -23.86
CA PRO A 88 15.71 25.92 -24.55
C PRO A 88 15.36 27.31 -24.00
N ASN A 89 15.28 28.32 -24.86
CA ASN A 89 14.79 29.65 -24.48
C ASN A 89 13.26 29.61 -24.26
N LEU A 90 12.81 29.98 -23.06
CA LEU A 90 11.38 29.99 -22.67
C LEU A 90 10.53 31.04 -23.43
N ARG A 91 11.19 32.03 -24.03
CA ARG A 91 10.54 33.27 -24.54
C ARG A 91 10.09 33.19 -26.00
N SER A 92 10.59 32.23 -26.79
CA SER A 92 10.11 32.01 -28.15
C SER A 92 8.98 30.99 -28.13
N GLN A 93 7.74 31.46 -28.29
CA GLN A 93 6.50 30.69 -28.43
C GLN A 93 6.48 29.83 -29.71
N THR A 94 7.44 28.94 -29.88
CA THR A 94 7.39 27.89 -30.90
C THR A 94 7.37 26.54 -30.18
N SER A 95 6.46 25.68 -30.61
CA SER A 95 5.93 24.46 -29.96
C SER A 95 6.96 23.36 -29.55
N THR A 96 8.24 23.65 -29.63
CA THR A 96 9.37 22.75 -29.32
C THR A 96 10.04 23.03 -27.98
N GLY A 97 9.93 24.23 -27.41
CA GLY A 97 10.56 24.59 -26.13
C GLY A 97 9.87 23.99 -24.89
N LEU A 98 8.54 23.80 -24.97
CA LEU A 98 7.76 23.16 -23.91
C LEU A 98 8.07 21.67 -23.75
N GLY A 99 8.39 20.95 -24.84
CA GLY A 99 8.55 19.49 -24.81
C GLY A 99 9.70 18.99 -23.93
N SER A 100 10.81 19.71 -23.83
CA SER A 100 11.99 19.27 -23.07
C SER A 100 11.89 19.53 -21.56
N LEU A 101 11.15 20.56 -21.14
CA LEU A 101 10.87 20.85 -19.73
C LEU A 101 9.67 20.05 -19.21
N PHE A 102 8.64 19.85 -20.06
CA PHE A 102 7.60 18.87 -19.79
C PHE A 102 8.17 17.46 -19.68
N GLY A 103 9.26 17.11 -20.36
CA GLY A 103 9.95 15.83 -20.16
C GLY A 103 10.43 15.60 -18.72
N VAL A 104 10.88 16.64 -18.01
CA VAL A 104 11.32 16.57 -16.61
C VAL A 104 10.12 16.66 -15.65
N ALA A 105 9.11 17.48 -15.93
CA ALA A 105 7.89 17.53 -15.11
C ALA A 105 7.01 16.26 -15.26
N ALA A 106 6.94 15.69 -16.46
CA ALA A 106 6.30 14.41 -16.75
C ALA A 106 7.09 13.21 -16.19
N SER A 107 8.40 13.37 -15.98
CA SER A 107 9.25 12.37 -15.32
C SER A 107 8.87 12.14 -13.85
N ALA A 108 8.12 13.07 -13.25
CA ALA A 108 7.52 12.90 -11.93
C ALA A 108 6.26 11.99 -11.96
N CYS A 109 5.59 11.83 -13.11
CA CYS A 109 4.29 11.18 -13.24
C CYS A 109 4.22 9.71 -12.74
N PRO A 110 5.23 8.84 -12.98
CA PRO A 110 5.16 7.46 -12.49
C PRO A 110 5.19 7.37 -10.95
N VAL A 111 5.72 8.39 -10.29
CA VAL A 111 5.85 8.52 -8.84
C VAL A 111 4.69 9.29 -8.24
N CYS A 112 4.19 10.31 -8.97
CA CYS A 112 2.99 11.04 -8.58
C CYS A 112 1.78 10.11 -8.50
N GLY A 113 1.68 9.09 -9.36
CA GLY A 113 0.62 8.08 -9.26
C GLY A 113 0.60 7.40 -7.88
N SER A 114 1.74 6.90 -7.40
CA SER A 114 1.82 6.23 -6.09
C SER A 114 1.76 7.17 -4.89
N LEU A 115 2.30 8.39 -4.99
CA LEU A 115 2.23 9.42 -3.92
C LEU A 115 0.84 10.06 -3.81
N ILE A 116 0.16 10.31 -4.94
CA ILE A 116 -1.22 10.82 -4.96
C ILE A 116 -2.17 9.72 -4.49
N LEU A 117 -1.98 8.47 -4.94
CA LEU A 117 -2.75 7.34 -4.43
C LEU A 117 -2.47 7.05 -2.96
N SER A 118 -1.24 7.23 -2.46
CA SER A 118 -0.97 7.11 -1.02
C SER A 118 -1.59 8.25 -0.21
N ALA A 119 -1.75 9.44 -0.79
CA ALA A 119 -2.39 10.58 -0.14
C ALA A 119 -3.93 10.47 -0.09
N ILE A 120 -4.55 9.83 -1.09
CA ILE A 120 -6.01 9.63 -1.21
C ILE A 120 -6.44 8.24 -0.68
N GLY A 121 -5.48 7.35 -0.40
CA GLY A 121 -5.71 5.94 -0.11
C GLY A 121 -5.72 5.12 -1.41
N ILE A 122 -4.82 4.14 -1.51
CA ILE A 122 -4.55 3.38 -2.75
C ILE A 122 -5.82 2.68 -3.25
N THR A 123 -6.64 2.16 -2.34
CA THR A 123 -7.88 1.48 -2.67
C THR A 123 -8.92 2.45 -3.26
N ALA A 124 -9.03 3.67 -2.73
CA ALA A 124 -9.94 4.69 -3.27
C ALA A 124 -9.44 5.26 -4.61
N GLY A 125 -8.13 5.44 -4.75
CA GLY A 125 -7.53 5.96 -5.97
C GLY A 125 -7.49 4.96 -7.12
N LEU A 126 -7.27 3.66 -6.85
CA LEU A 126 -7.31 2.61 -7.89
C LEU A 126 -8.74 2.22 -8.27
N ALA A 127 -9.70 2.24 -7.34
CA ALA A 127 -11.11 1.94 -7.63
C ALA A 127 -11.78 2.99 -8.54
N ALA A 128 -11.23 4.20 -8.61
CA ALA A 128 -11.69 5.25 -9.53
C ALA A 128 -11.33 4.96 -11.00
N PHE A 129 -10.42 4.00 -11.26
CA PHE A 129 -9.97 3.65 -12.60
C PHE A 129 -10.43 2.24 -12.99
N PRO A 130 -11.05 2.05 -14.18
CA PRO A 130 -11.61 0.76 -14.60
C PRO A 130 -10.58 -0.39 -14.73
N LEU A 131 -9.29 -0.10 -14.85
CA LEU A 131 -8.18 -1.05 -14.95
C LEU A 131 -7.22 -0.95 -13.75
N GLN A 132 -7.73 -0.51 -12.58
CA GLN A 132 -6.99 -0.53 -11.31
C GLN A 132 -5.60 0.14 -11.43
N GLY A 133 -5.55 1.31 -12.06
CA GLY A 133 -4.33 2.12 -12.19
C GLY A 133 -3.41 1.77 -13.36
N LEU A 134 -3.74 0.76 -14.17
CA LEU A 134 -3.00 0.44 -15.39
C LEU A 134 -3.08 1.58 -16.43
N GLU A 135 -4.15 2.36 -16.42
CA GLU A 135 -4.35 3.57 -17.24
C GLU A 135 -3.36 4.66 -16.87
N LEU A 136 -3.11 4.85 -15.57
CA LEU A 136 -2.13 5.80 -15.09
C LEU A 136 -0.72 5.39 -15.55
N LYS A 137 -0.43 4.09 -15.54
CA LYS A 137 0.84 3.57 -16.08
C LYS A 137 0.95 3.76 -17.58
N ALA A 138 -0.10 3.45 -18.33
CA ALA A 138 -0.12 3.67 -19.77
C ALA A 138 0.05 5.16 -20.11
N ALA A 139 -0.66 6.04 -19.41
CA ALA A 139 -0.53 7.49 -19.54
C ALA A 139 0.91 7.94 -19.25
N SER A 140 1.54 7.41 -18.19
CA SER A 140 2.94 7.73 -17.86
C SER A 140 3.91 7.37 -18.98
N VAL A 141 3.71 6.22 -19.64
CA VAL A 141 4.51 5.80 -20.79
C VAL A 141 4.31 6.74 -21.97
N VAL A 142 3.06 7.15 -22.26
CA VAL A 142 2.76 8.14 -23.30
C VAL A 142 3.43 9.48 -23.01
N PHE A 143 3.35 9.95 -21.77
CA PHE A 143 3.97 11.19 -21.32
C PHE A 143 5.50 11.15 -21.34
N LEU A 144 6.12 9.97 -21.21
CA LEU A 144 7.57 9.78 -21.36
C LEU A 144 7.98 9.62 -22.83
N ALA A 145 7.14 9.04 -23.68
CA ALA A 145 7.42 8.84 -25.10
C ALA A 145 7.30 10.12 -25.93
N LEU A 146 6.32 10.98 -25.62
CA LEU A 146 6.06 12.21 -26.37
C LEU A 146 7.27 13.19 -26.34
N PRO A 147 7.90 13.51 -25.20
CA PRO A 147 9.10 14.35 -25.14
C PRO A 147 10.28 13.78 -25.91
N VAL A 148 10.47 12.46 -25.92
CA VAL A 148 11.49 11.79 -26.73
C VAL A 148 11.24 12.07 -28.21
N HIS A 149 10.02 11.85 -28.69
CA HIS A 149 9.63 12.10 -30.08
C HIS A 149 9.82 13.58 -30.47
N LEU A 150 9.36 14.50 -29.63
CA LEU A 150 9.49 15.95 -29.86
C LEU A 150 10.95 16.39 -29.89
N THR A 151 11.79 15.85 -29.00
CA THR A 151 13.22 16.15 -28.94
C THR A 151 13.93 15.64 -30.19
N PHE A 152 13.64 14.42 -30.65
CA PHE A 152 14.18 13.91 -31.91
C PHE A 152 13.77 14.77 -33.11
N ARG A 153 12.51 15.22 -33.16
CA ARG A 153 12.03 16.11 -34.23
C ARG A 153 12.75 17.47 -34.20
N ASP A 154 12.96 18.04 -33.01
CA ASP A 154 13.70 19.29 -32.84
C ASP A 154 15.17 19.14 -33.24
N LEU A 155 15.83 18.04 -32.86
CA LEU A 155 17.21 17.73 -33.27
C LEU A 155 17.35 17.56 -34.78
N LYS A 156 16.37 16.93 -35.45
CA LYS A 156 16.34 16.87 -36.92
C LYS A 156 16.17 18.24 -37.54
N ARG A 157 15.23 19.05 -37.01
CA ARG A 157 14.96 20.40 -37.52
C ARG A 157 16.15 21.35 -37.33
N THR A 158 16.89 21.24 -36.23
CA THR A 158 18.04 22.11 -35.93
C THR A 158 19.33 21.72 -36.63
N ASN A 159 19.37 20.54 -37.27
CA ASN A 159 20.53 20.05 -38.03
C ASN A 159 20.45 20.40 -39.53
N CYS A 160 19.79 21.51 -39.88
CA CYS A 160 19.41 21.89 -41.24
C CYS A 160 20.55 22.39 -42.16
N GLY A 161 21.78 22.53 -41.67
CA GLY A 161 22.95 22.90 -42.49
C GLY A 161 22.90 24.31 -43.10
N ASP A 162 21.84 25.06 -42.86
CA ASP A 162 21.59 26.39 -43.41
C ASP A 162 21.90 27.51 -42.40
N SER A 163 22.12 28.72 -42.91
CA SER A 163 22.54 29.91 -42.13
C SER A 163 21.50 30.38 -41.10
N SER A 164 20.26 29.90 -41.18
CA SER A 164 19.18 30.18 -40.22
C SER A 164 19.20 29.30 -38.97
N CYS A 165 20.10 28.31 -38.88
CA CYS A 165 20.11 27.30 -37.82
C CYS A 165 21.19 27.62 -36.76
N PRO A 166 20.95 27.36 -35.45
CA PRO A 166 21.94 27.64 -34.43
C PRO A 166 23.21 26.80 -34.64
N PRO A 167 24.42 27.40 -34.56
CA PRO A 167 25.66 26.68 -34.81
C PRO A 167 25.85 25.57 -33.76
N PRO A 168 26.13 24.31 -34.17
CA PRO A 168 26.33 23.22 -33.23
C PRO A 168 27.62 23.45 -32.42
N LYS A 169 27.53 23.29 -31.10
CA LYS A 169 28.71 23.30 -30.22
C LYS A 169 29.44 21.96 -30.28
N ASP A 170 30.77 21.99 -30.11
CA ASP A 170 31.55 20.76 -29.98
C ASP A 170 31.12 19.97 -28.74
N ILE A 171 30.81 18.70 -28.95
CA ILE A 171 30.31 17.76 -27.95
C ILE A 171 31.48 16.97 -27.32
N SER A 172 32.68 17.03 -27.92
CA SER A 172 33.86 16.34 -27.44
C SER A 172 34.24 16.82 -26.02
N PHE A 173 34.56 15.88 -25.13
CA PHE A 173 34.93 16.19 -23.74
C PHE A 173 36.45 16.41 -23.57
N GLY A 174 37.20 16.53 -24.67
CA GLY A 174 38.65 16.65 -24.66
C GLY A 174 39.35 15.57 -23.80
N SER A 175 40.46 15.91 -23.18
CA SER A 175 41.20 15.01 -22.26
C SER A 175 40.44 14.69 -20.96
N LYS A 176 39.38 15.42 -20.63
CA LYS A 176 38.57 15.24 -19.41
C LYS A 176 37.47 14.19 -19.58
N ALA A 177 37.21 13.72 -20.80
CA ALA A 177 36.20 12.70 -21.11
C ALA A 177 36.36 11.43 -20.26
N ILE A 178 37.59 10.98 -20.10
CA ILE A 178 37.93 9.75 -19.38
C ILE A 178 37.55 9.88 -17.91
N PHE A 179 37.92 10.99 -17.25
CA PHE A 179 37.60 11.22 -15.84
C PHE A 179 36.10 11.34 -15.59
N ILE A 180 35.36 12.01 -16.48
CA ILE A 180 33.90 12.16 -16.36
C ILE A 180 33.20 10.81 -16.52
N ASN A 181 33.63 9.99 -17.49
CA ASN A 181 33.08 8.65 -17.69
C ASN A 181 33.38 7.72 -16.50
N ILE A 182 34.59 7.80 -15.94
CA ILE A 182 34.94 7.06 -14.72
C ILE A 182 34.06 7.50 -13.54
N ALA A 183 33.86 8.80 -13.34
CA ALA A 183 33.01 9.31 -12.27
C ALA A 183 31.54 8.86 -12.40
N ALA A 184 30.98 8.91 -13.62
CA ALA A 184 29.63 8.43 -13.89
C ALA A 184 29.50 6.92 -13.63
N LEU A 185 30.51 6.14 -14.03
CA LEU A 185 30.56 4.69 -13.77
C LEU A 185 30.62 4.39 -12.26
N LEU A 186 31.45 5.11 -11.50
CA LEU A 186 31.51 4.97 -10.05
C LEU A 186 30.18 5.30 -9.38
N THR A 187 29.47 6.32 -9.88
CA THR A 187 28.14 6.68 -9.35
C THR A 187 27.13 5.58 -9.62
N ILE A 188 27.15 4.97 -10.81
CA ILE A 188 26.31 3.80 -11.15
C ILE A 188 26.62 2.64 -10.19
N ILE A 189 27.89 2.36 -9.91
CA ILE A 189 28.28 1.29 -8.97
C ILE A 189 27.76 1.58 -7.56
N VAL A 190 27.89 2.82 -7.08
CA VAL A 190 27.41 3.21 -5.74
C VAL A 190 25.88 3.09 -5.64
N LEU A 191 25.15 3.62 -6.64
CA LEU A 191 23.69 3.49 -6.68
C LEU A 191 23.25 2.03 -6.85
N GLY A 192 23.99 1.25 -7.63
CA GLY A 192 23.75 -0.19 -7.81
C GLY A 192 23.91 -0.94 -6.49
N LYS A 193 24.96 -0.62 -5.72
CA LYS A 193 25.15 -1.16 -4.37
C LYS A 193 24.01 -0.73 -3.44
N TYR A 194 23.60 0.54 -3.46
CA TYR A 194 22.48 1.01 -2.66
C TYR A 194 21.16 0.29 -3.00
N GLY A 195 20.84 0.18 -4.30
CA GLY A 195 19.69 -0.58 -4.77
C GLY A 195 19.75 -2.06 -4.39
N TRP A 196 20.94 -2.67 -4.44
CA TRP A 196 21.17 -4.05 -4.01
C TRP A 196 20.91 -4.24 -2.52
N GLU A 197 21.42 -3.34 -1.67
CA GLU A 197 21.17 -3.38 -0.23
C GLU A 197 19.67 -3.25 0.11
N MET A 198 18.92 -2.53 -0.74
CA MET A 198 17.47 -2.37 -0.60
C MET A 198 16.69 -3.62 -1.07
N ILE A 199 17.13 -4.28 -2.14
CA ILE A 199 16.44 -5.43 -2.75
C ILE A 199 16.76 -6.75 -2.05
N LYS A 200 17.97 -6.92 -1.50
CA LYS A 200 18.39 -8.19 -0.88
C LYS A 200 17.55 -8.59 0.35
N THR A 201 16.90 -7.63 0.99
CA THR A 201 15.99 -7.84 2.12
C THR A 201 14.57 -8.19 1.67
N ASP A 202 14.27 -8.16 0.37
CA ASP A 202 12.97 -8.54 -0.16
C ASP A 202 12.75 -10.06 0.01
N PRO A 203 11.58 -10.50 0.53
CA PRO A 203 11.31 -11.92 0.74
C PRO A 203 11.46 -12.79 -0.52
N LEU A 204 11.26 -12.22 -1.71
CA LEU A 204 11.39 -12.94 -2.98
C LEU A 204 12.85 -13.25 -3.31
N ILE A 205 13.78 -12.34 -2.96
CA ILE A 205 15.21 -12.48 -3.24
C ILE A 205 15.90 -13.23 -2.10
N ALA A 206 15.52 -12.95 -0.84
CA ALA A 206 16.01 -13.69 0.31
C ALA A 206 15.70 -15.19 0.20
N GLY A 207 14.52 -15.56 -0.31
CA GLY A 207 14.12 -16.95 -0.58
C GLY A 207 14.93 -17.67 -1.67
N ILE A 208 15.62 -16.94 -2.55
CA ILE A 208 16.49 -17.53 -3.58
C ILE A 208 17.85 -17.93 -2.97
N TYR A 209 18.34 -17.18 -1.97
CA TYR A 209 19.61 -17.45 -1.29
C TYR A 209 19.51 -18.54 -0.21
N THR A 210 18.34 -18.74 0.37
CA THR A 210 18.10 -19.79 1.38
C THR A 210 17.66 -21.15 0.81
N ARG A 211 17.47 -21.27 -0.52
CA ARG A 211 16.96 -22.50 -1.16
C ARG A 211 18.04 -23.55 -1.48
N SER A 212 19.30 -23.35 -1.09
CA SER A 212 20.38 -24.29 -1.43
C SER A 212 20.60 -25.43 -0.43
N GLU A 213 19.90 -25.49 0.70
CA GLU A 213 20.05 -26.61 1.64
C GLU A 213 18.71 -27.29 1.96
N THR A 214 18.64 -28.53 1.45
CA THR A 214 18.06 -29.74 2.06
C THR A 214 16.54 -29.97 2.09
N THR A 215 16.11 -30.78 1.11
CA THR A 215 15.38 -32.07 1.25
C THR A 215 14.42 -32.29 2.42
N PHE A 216 13.18 -32.64 2.03
CA PHE A 216 12.18 -33.40 2.79
C PHE A 216 12.77 -34.35 3.85
N THR A 217 12.49 -34.05 5.12
CA THR A 217 12.13 -35.04 6.13
C THR A 217 11.13 -34.42 7.10
N SER A 218 9.93 -35.00 7.14
CA SER A 218 8.92 -34.77 8.16
C SER A 218 9.53 -35.04 9.54
N ASN A 219 9.53 -34.05 10.42
CA ASN A 219 9.55 -34.26 11.86
C ASN A 219 8.93 -33.04 12.56
N ASN A 220 7.83 -33.31 13.26
CA ASN A 220 7.22 -32.44 14.25
C ASN A 220 8.28 -32.00 15.27
N LYS A 221 8.76 -30.76 15.13
CA LYS A 221 9.30 -29.98 16.23
C LYS A 221 8.63 -28.62 16.19
N THR A 222 7.80 -28.42 17.20
CA THR A 222 7.35 -27.16 17.74
C THR A 222 8.35 -26.06 17.42
N SER A 223 7.98 -25.16 16.51
CA SER A 223 8.68 -23.91 16.30
C SER A 223 8.56 -23.10 17.58
N LYS A 224 9.48 -23.36 18.51
CA LYS A 224 9.90 -22.38 19.50
C LYS A 224 10.40 -21.20 18.68
N GLN A 225 9.52 -20.23 18.48
CA GLN A 225 9.84 -18.94 17.93
C GLN A 225 10.87 -18.36 18.89
N THR A 226 12.14 -18.51 18.56
CA THR A 226 13.22 -17.90 19.33
C THR A 226 12.97 -16.40 19.26
N THR A 227 12.54 -15.87 20.40
CA THR A 227 12.54 -14.47 20.75
C THR A 227 13.91 -13.90 20.40
N SER A 228 13.97 -13.20 19.26
CA SER A 228 14.91 -12.11 19.06
C SER A 228 14.66 -11.15 20.23
N GLN A 229 15.52 -11.21 21.26
CA GLN A 229 15.55 -10.18 22.30
C GLN A 229 15.74 -8.83 21.60
N SER A 230 14.65 -8.06 21.56
CA SER A 230 14.65 -6.67 21.11
C SER A 230 15.44 -5.86 22.13
N GLU A 231 16.31 -4.97 21.65
CA GLU A 231 17.11 -4.05 22.48
C GLU A 231 16.27 -3.00 23.24
N THR A 232 14.93 -3.12 23.29
CA THR A 232 14.04 -2.12 23.91
C THR A 232 13.04 -2.78 24.87
N PRO A 233 13.39 -2.99 26.17
CA PRO A 233 12.53 -3.66 27.16
C PRO A 233 11.11 -3.08 27.30
N LEU A 234 10.96 -1.76 27.10
CA LEU A 234 9.67 -1.08 27.15
C LEU A 234 8.75 -1.45 25.96
N TYR A 235 9.33 -1.67 24.77
CA TYR A 235 8.56 -2.06 23.60
C TYR A 235 7.93 -3.44 23.82
N ASP A 236 8.71 -4.41 24.28
CA ASP A 236 8.26 -5.77 24.54
C ASP A 236 7.19 -5.82 25.65
N GLU A 237 7.33 -4.98 26.70
CA GLU A 237 6.31 -4.83 27.73
C GLU A 237 4.99 -4.34 27.13
N VAL A 238 5.01 -3.26 26.36
CA VAL A 238 3.80 -2.68 25.75
C VAL A 238 3.16 -3.64 24.76
N VAL A 239 3.95 -4.35 23.95
CA VAL A 239 3.43 -5.37 23.02
C VAL A 239 2.58 -6.40 23.74
N LYS A 240 3.01 -6.88 24.92
CA LYS A 240 2.25 -7.87 25.71
C LYS A 240 0.96 -7.30 26.29
N GLN A 241 0.92 -5.99 26.57
CA GLN A 241 -0.29 -5.33 27.06
C GLN A 241 -1.33 -5.13 25.94
N VAL A 242 -0.88 -4.78 24.73
CA VAL A 242 -1.76 -4.53 23.58
C VAL A 242 -2.21 -5.83 22.92
N LEU A 243 -1.30 -6.80 22.79
CA LEU A 243 -1.51 -8.06 22.07
C LEU A 243 -1.08 -9.23 22.94
N SER A 244 -1.99 -9.72 23.78
CA SER A 244 -1.79 -10.91 24.61
C SER A 244 -1.29 -12.11 23.77
N GLU A 245 -0.28 -12.81 24.27
CA GLU A 245 0.28 -14.01 23.62
C GLU A 245 -0.76 -15.14 23.50
N SER A 246 -1.68 -15.24 24.46
CA SER A 246 -2.78 -16.23 24.44
C SER A 246 -3.98 -15.78 23.59
N GLY A 247 -3.90 -14.61 22.95
CA GLY A 247 -5.05 -13.95 22.34
C GLY A 247 -5.97 -13.25 23.33
N PHE A 248 -7.08 -12.76 22.83
CA PHE A 248 -8.15 -12.07 23.56
C PHE A 248 -9.43 -12.90 23.49
N GLN A 249 -9.92 -13.33 24.66
CA GLN A 249 -11.20 -14.01 24.77
C GLN A 249 -12.31 -12.95 24.66
N SER A 250 -12.85 -12.80 23.46
CA SER A 250 -13.95 -11.88 23.17
C SER A 250 -15.28 -12.41 23.72
N LYS A 251 -16.22 -11.50 23.95
CA LYS A 251 -17.63 -11.78 24.23
C LYS A 251 -18.48 -11.84 22.95
N ILE A 252 -17.92 -11.53 21.79
CA ILE A 252 -18.62 -11.52 20.51
C ILE A 252 -18.89 -12.95 20.07
N VAL A 253 -20.16 -13.21 19.74
CA VAL A 253 -20.67 -14.50 19.28
C VAL A 253 -21.22 -14.34 17.87
N LEU A 254 -20.85 -15.23 16.94
CA LEU A 254 -21.34 -15.17 15.56
C LEU A 254 -22.79 -15.68 15.44
N GLY A 255 -23.17 -16.66 16.26
CA GLY A 255 -24.48 -17.28 16.25
C GLY A 255 -24.89 -17.74 14.85
N ASN A 256 -26.07 -17.29 14.40
CA ASN A 256 -26.61 -17.57 13.07
C ASN A 256 -26.22 -16.57 11.97
N ALA A 257 -25.38 -15.57 12.27
CA ALA A 257 -25.13 -14.47 11.35
C ALA A 257 -24.54 -14.96 10.02
N VAL A 258 -23.51 -15.82 10.06
CA VAL A 258 -22.85 -16.35 8.86
C VAL A 258 -23.80 -17.21 8.01
N LEU A 259 -24.64 -18.04 8.64
CA LEU A 259 -25.67 -18.81 7.95
C LEU A 259 -26.64 -17.89 7.19
N LYS A 260 -27.11 -16.82 7.84
CA LYS A 260 -27.99 -15.83 7.18
C LYS A 260 -27.29 -15.09 6.05
N LEU A 261 -25.99 -14.79 6.17
CA LEU A 261 -25.21 -14.18 5.08
C LEU A 261 -25.14 -15.09 3.86
N VAL A 262 -24.95 -16.40 4.05
CA VAL A 262 -24.96 -17.39 2.96
C VAL A 262 -26.36 -17.51 2.35
N GLN A 263 -27.39 -17.61 3.18
CA GLN A 263 -28.79 -17.71 2.73
C GLN A 263 -29.20 -16.53 1.86
N ASN A 264 -28.83 -15.30 2.27
CA ASN A 264 -29.11 -14.07 1.51
C ASN A 264 -28.12 -13.82 0.37
N GLY A 265 -27.16 -14.73 0.16
CA GLY A 265 -26.16 -14.64 -0.91
C GLY A 265 -25.10 -13.56 -0.69
N VAL A 266 -25.06 -12.90 0.46
CA VAL A 266 -24.03 -11.91 0.82
C VAL A 266 -22.66 -12.58 0.86
N ILE A 267 -22.60 -13.83 1.30
CA ILE A 267 -21.45 -14.72 1.12
C ILE A 267 -21.81 -15.85 0.14
N ASP A 268 -20.98 -16.02 -0.89
CA ASP A 268 -20.86 -17.26 -1.64
C ASP A 268 -19.75 -18.11 -1.00
N ARG A 269 -20.12 -19.26 -0.43
CA ARG A 269 -19.21 -20.14 0.30
C ARG A 269 -17.98 -20.52 -0.53
N LYS A 270 -18.18 -20.87 -1.80
CA LYS A 270 -17.09 -21.33 -2.67
C LYS A 270 -16.12 -20.20 -2.96
N LYS A 271 -16.63 -18.98 -3.25
CA LYS A 271 -15.76 -17.81 -3.40
C LYS A 271 -14.98 -17.51 -2.12
N PHE A 272 -15.63 -17.63 -0.97
CA PHE A 272 -15.01 -17.36 0.32
C PHE A 272 -13.94 -18.39 0.70
N GLU A 273 -14.19 -19.69 0.49
CA GLU A 273 -13.19 -20.75 0.70
C GLU A 273 -12.00 -20.61 -0.26
N ASN A 274 -12.26 -20.30 -1.53
CA ASN A 274 -11.22 -20.09 -2.54
C ASN A 274 -10.26 -18.93 -2.21
N LEU A 275 -10.72 -17.91 -1.47
CA LEU A 275 -9.87 -16.81 -1.01
C LEU A 275 -8.66 -17.31 -0.18
N TYR A 276 -8.84 -18.42 0.55
CA TYR A 276 -7.85 -18.95 1.48
C TYR A 276 -7.15 -20.23 0.99
N GLU A 277 -7.56 -20.79 -0.14
CA GLU A 277 -7.01 -22.06 -0.67
C GLU A 277 -5.48 -22.01 -0.80
N SER A 278 -4.93 -20.90 -1.31
CA SER A 278 -3.48 -20.69 -1.45
C SER A 278 -2.73 -20.53 -0.12
N ARG A 279 -3.44 -20.29 0.99
CA ARG A 279 -2.89 -20.07 2.34
C ARG A 279 -3.07 -21.28 3.27
N GLY A 280 -3.40 -22.44 2.71
CA GLY A 280 -3.68 -23.68 3.46
C GLY A 280 -5.16 -23.89 3.77
N GLY A 281 -6.05 -23.08 3.18
CA GLY A 281 -7.50 -23.16 3.38
C GLY A 281 -7.98 -22.40 4.62
N LEU A 282 -9.30 -22.42 4.81
CA LEU A 282 -9.89 -21.93 6.05
C LEU A 282 -9.60 -22.91 7.20
N PRO A 283 -9.26 -22.41 8.40
CA PRO A 283 -9.26 -23.23 9.61
C PRO A 283 -10.60 -23.95 9.77
N GLU A 284 -10.57 -25.20 10.22
CA GLU A 284 -11.77 -26.04 10.34
C GLU A 284 -12.86 -25.37 11.19
N GLU A 285 -12.47 -24.71 12.29
CA GLU A 285 -13.38 -23.96 13.15
C GLU A 285 -14.15 -22.85 12.42
N LEU A 286 -13.54 -22.21 11.41
CA LEU A 286 -14.16 -21.18 10.59
C LEU A 286 -14.89 -21.77 9.38
N ARG A 287 -14.54 -22.98 8.95
CA ARG A 287 -15.30 -23.69 7.92
C ARG A 287 -16.68 -24.09 8.45
N LEU A 288 -16.75 -24.50 9.71
CA LEU A 288 -18.01 -24.93 10.37
C LEU A 288 -19.03 -23.80 10.52
N VAL A 289 -18.60 -22.53 10.58
CA VAL A 289 -19.54 -21.39 10.71
C VAL A 289 -20.47 -21.21 9.50
N PHE A 290 -20.17 -21.88 8.38
CA PHE A 290 -21.02 -21.91 7.19
C PHE A 290 -22.08 -23.00 7.21
N ASP A 291 -21.96 -23.98 8.10
CA ASP A 291 -22.81 -25.17 8.17
C ASP A 291 -23.73 -25.16 9.39
N GLU A 292 -23.28 -24.58 10.51
CA GLU A 292 -24.01 -24.58 11.78
C GLU A 292 -23.86 -23.25 12.56
N PRO A 293 -24.80 -22.95 13.47
CA PRO A 293 -24.71 -21.78 14.34
C PRO A 293 -23.46 -21.87 15.24
N LYS A 294 -22.78 -20.74 15.44
CA LYS A 294 -21.59 -20.68 16.30
C LYS A 294 -21.83 -19.81 17.52
N ASP A 295 -22.36 -20.43 18.57
CA ASP A 295 -22.74 -19.75 19.82
C ASP A 295 -21.58 -19.57 20.81
N GLN A 296 -20.39 -20.06 20.47
CA GLN A 296 -19.19 -19.88 21.28
C GLN A 296 -18.56 -18.51 21.03
N PRO A 297 -18.15 -17.77 22.07
CA PRO A 297 -17.46 -16.51 21.90
C PRO A 297 -16.11 -16.66 21.18
N ILE A 298 -15.78 -15.67 20.38
CA ILE A 298 -14.55 -15.64 19.57
C ILE A 298 -13.31 -15.61 20.48
N LEU A 299 -12.37 -16.54 20.25
CA LEU A 299 -11.00 -16.36 20.71
C LEU A 299 -10.21 -15.63 19.62
N LEU A 300 -9.93 -14.35 19.82
CA LEU A 300 -9.22 -13.53 18.84
C LEU A 300 -7.71 -13.68 19.05
N THR A 301 -6.98 -14.12 18.03
CA THR A 301 -5.53 -14.30 18.06
C THR A 301 -4.87 -13.58 16.88
N ARG A 302 -3.54 -13.46 16.92
CA ARG A 302 -2.79 -12.82 15.83
C ARG A 302 -2.90 -13.61 14.52
N GLU A 303 -3.06 -14.92 14.63
CA GLU A 303 -3.16 -15.86 13.51
C GLU A 303 -4.53 -15.79 12.86
N ASN A 304 -5.60 -15.58 13.65
CA ASN A 304 -6.96 -15.65 13.14
C ASN A 304 -7.63 -14.29 12.85
N ALA A 305 -7.09 -13.17 13.36
CA ALA A 305 -7.70 -11.86 13.27
C ALA A 305 -8.08 -11.44 11.84
N ASN A 306 -7.26 -11.78 10.86
CA ASN A 306 -7.50 -11.47 9.44
C ASN A 306 -8.66 -12.26 8.83
N TYR A 307 -8.94 -13.48 9.30
CA TYR A 307 -10.12 -14.22 8.84
C TYR A 307 -11.39 -13.56 9.40
N TYR A 308 -11.34 -13.11 10.66
CA TYR A 308 -12.47 -12.43 11.28
C TYR A 308 -12.80 -11.10 10.61
N ILE A 309 -11.83 -10.35 10.05
CA ILE A 309 -12.15 -9.17 9.21
C ILE A 309 -13.12 -9.56 8.10
N ASN A 310 -12.81 -10.60 7.34
CA ASN A 310 -13.61 -11.00 6.17
C ASN A 310 -14.93 -11.68 6.55
N LEU A 311 -15.02 -12.32 7.72
CA LEU A 311 -16.28 -12.86 8.24
C LEU A 311 -17.21 -11.78 8.82
N LEU A 312 -16.66 -10.77 9.48
CA LEU A 312 -17.42 -9.72 10.16
C LEU A 312 -17.80 -8.56 9.23
N TRP A 313 -16.98 -8.26 8.22
CA TRP A 313 -17.27 -7.26 7.20
C TRP A 313 -18.68 -7.41 6.59
N PRO A 314 -19.07 -8.55 6.00
CA PRO A 314 -20.38 -8.68 5.38
C PRO A 314 -21.55 -8.51 6.36
N ILE A 315 -21.33 -8.70 7.66
CA ILE A 315 -22.33 -8.43 8.71
C ILE A 315 -22.62 -6.92 8.74
N GLY A 316 -21.61 -6.08 8.98
CA GLY A 316 -21.81 -4.62 9.03
C GLY A 316 -22.27 -4.02 7.70
N LEU A 317 -21.83 -4.58 6.58
CA LEU A 317 -22.25 -4.16 5.24
C LEU A 317 -23.74 -4.37 5.04
N SER A 318 -24.24 -5.56 5.37
CA SER A 318 -25.56 -6.00 4.91
C SER A 318 -26.66 -5.94 5.96
N ASN A 319 -26.29 -5.90 7.25
CA ASN A 319 -27.26 -5.87 8.33
C ASN A 319 -28.07 -4.57 8.30
N TYR A 320 -29.39 -4.71 8.43
CA TYR A 320 -30.31 -3.59 8.45
C TYR A 320 -30.24 -2.86 9.79
N MET A 321 -30.02 -1.55 9.72
CA MET A 321 -30.24 -0.58 10.79
C MET A 321 -31.00 0.60 10.20
N SER A 322 -31.98 1.13 10.92
CA SER A 322 -32.73 2.30 10.47
C SER A 322 -31.83 3.54 10.32
N THR A 323 -30.78 3.65 11.13
CA THR A 323 -29.81 4.76 11.10
C THR A 323 -28.89 4.74 9.88
N ASN A 324 -28.64 3.58 9.26
CA ASN A 324 -27.78 3.47 8.07
C ASN A 324 -28.32 4.24 6.87
N LYS A 325 -29.61 4.60 6.85
CA LYS A 325 -30.16 5.54 5.85
C LYS A 325 -29.45 6.90 5.84
N ASN A 326 -28.89 7.30 6.99
CA ASN A 326 -28.13 8.53 7.19
C ASN A 326 -26.61 8.30 7.14
N SER A 327 -26.14 7.07 6.89
CA SER A 327 -24.70 6.81 6.75
C SER A 327 -24.20 7.53 5.49
N PRO A 328 -23.01 8.17 5.52
CA PRO A 328 -22.41 8.78 4.33
C PRO A 328 -22.13 7.79 3.19
N VAL A 329 -22.12 6.48 3.49
CA VAL A 329 -22.04 5.41 2.48
C VAL A 329 -23.31 5.34 1.62
N ASN A 330 -24.48 5.69 2.21
CA ASN A 330 -25.78 5.65 1.55
C ASN A 330 -26.01 6.86 0.64
N GLY A 331 -25.20 6.97 -0.41
CA GLY A 331 -25.26 8.06 -1.38
C GLY A 331 -24.98 7.60 -2.81
N THR A 332 -24.72 8.55 -3.70
CA THR A 332 -24.44 8.26 -5.13
C THR A 332 -23.20 7.39 -5.34
N SER A 333 -22.25 7.41 -4.39
CA SER A 333 -21.03 6.60 -4.40
C SER A 333 -21.18 5.24 -3.75
N LEU A 334 -22.42 4.80 -3.41
CA LEU A 334 -22.67 3.57 -2.66
C LEU A 334 -21.91 2.36 -3.20
N PHE A 335 -21.76 2.21 -4.53
CA PHE A 335 -21.12 1.06 -5.17
C PHE A 335 -19.59 1.18 -5.28
N ASN A 336 -18.99 2.27 -4.82
CA ASN A 336 -17.59 2.63 -5.07
C ASN A 336 -16.70 2.63 -3.80
N PHE A 337 -17.27 2.44 -2.62
CA PHE A 337 -16.49 2.36 -1.39
C PHE A 337 -15.77 1.02 -1.27
N ALA A 338 -14.67 0.98 -0.53
CA ALA A 338 -13.92 -0.26 -0.32
C ALA A 338 -14.76 -1.30 0.44
N SER A 339 -15.66 -0.87 1.32
CA SER A 339 -16.61 -1.74 2.04
C SER A 339 -17.75 -2.30 1.18
N THR A 340 -18.09 -1.68 0.06
CA THR A 340 -19.21 -2.06 -0.80
C THR A 340 -18.71 -2.60 -2.13
N GLY A 341 -18.08 -1.75 -2.95
CA GLY A 341 -17.50 -2.11 -4.24
C GLY A 341 -16.34 -3.09 -4.13
N GLY A 342 -15.61 -3.07 -3.02
CA GLY A 342 -14.56 -4.06 -2.74
C GLY A 342 -15.08 -5.44 -2.35
N TRP A 343 -16.38 -5.58 -2.02
CA TRP A 343 -16.97 -6.87 -1.67
C TRP A 343 -17.48 -7.61 -2.91
N ASN A 344 -16.73 -8.63 -3.33
CA ASN A 344 -17.01 -9.48 -4.49
C ASN A 344 -17.21 -10.97 -4.13
N LEU A 345 -17.23 -11.28 -2.83
CA LEU A 345 -17.37 -12.63 -2.29
C LEU A 345 -18.84 -13.07 -2.14
N GLY A 346 -19.81 -12.22 -2.52
CA GLY A 346 -21.23 -12.57 -2.59
C GLY A 346 -21.65 -13.11 -3.96
N LYS A 347 -22.94 -13.40 -4.10
CA LYS A 347 -23.58 -13.82 -5.37
C LYS A 347 -23.72 -12.67 -6.38
N GLU A 348 -23.96 -11.46 -5.89
CA GLU A 348 -24.00 -10.22 -6.66
C GLU A 348 -22.59 -9.81 -7.07
N GLN A 349 -22.48 -9.06 -8.17
CA GLN A 349 -21.19 -8.60 -8.68
C GLN A 349 -20.54 -7.52 -7.79
N ASN A 350 -21.33 -6.78 -7.02
CA ASN A 350 -20.88 -5.67 -6.20
C ASN A 350 -21.64 -5.65 -4.87
N GLY A 351 -20.91 -5.54 -3.75
CA GLY A 351 -21.48 -5.56 -2.41
C GLY A 351 -22.40 -4.38 -2.07
N GLY A 352 -22.38 -3.29 -2.84
CA GLY A 352 -23.36 -2.21 -2.74
C GLY A 352 -24.80 -2.71 -2.87
N ALA A 353 -25.03 -3.83 -3.58
CA ALA A 353 -26.35 -4.47 -3.70
C ALA A 353 -26.89 -5.07 -2.39
N TYR A 354 -26.01 -5.26 -1.40
CA TYR A 354 -26.35 -5.80 -0.08
C TYR A 354 -26.48 -4.75 1.00
N PHE A 355 -26.04 -3.52 0.73
CA PHE A 355 -25.93 -2.50 1.76
C PHE A 355 -27.26 -2.31 2.51
N ASN A 356 -27.21 -2.47 3.84
CA ASN A 356 -28.32 -2.21 4.75
C ASN A 356 -29.65 -2.87 4.35
N LYS A 357 -29.65 -4.16 4.01
CA LYS A 357 -30.79 -4.83 3.35
C LYS A 357 -31.44 -5.94 4.15
N PHE A 358 -30.70 -6.62 5.02
CA PHE A 358 -31.15 -7.87 5.65
C PHE A 358 -31.08 -7.81 7.17
N GLU A 359 -32.01 -8.47 7.85
CA GLU A 359 -31.97 -8.65 9.31
C GLU A 359 -31.04 -9.82 9.70
N ILE A 360 -29.75 -9.67 9.40
CA ILE A 360 -28.70 -10.65 9.74
C ILE A 360 -28.60 -10.76 11.27
N VAL A 361 -28.43 -9.63 11.92
CA VAL A 361 -28.36 -9.45 13.38
C VAL A 361 -29.47 -8.50 13.77
N PRO A 362 -30.63 -9.02 14.22
CA PRO A 362 -31.75 -8.18 14.67
C PRO A 362 -31.34 -7.38 15.91
N LEU A 363 -31.67 -6.09 15.91
CA LEU A 363 -31.40 -5.18 17.03
C LEU A 363 -32.70 -4.54 17.51
N THR A 364 -32.85 -4.36 18.82
CA THR A 364 -33.88 -3.46 19.37
C THR A 364 -33.52 -1.99 19.06
N PRO A 365 -34.48 -1.05 19.14
CA PRO A 365 -34.18 0.37 18.97
C PRO A 365 -33.08 0.88 19.89
N GLU A 366 -33.02 0.40 21.13
CA GLU A 366 -32.01 0.77 22.12
C GLU A 366 -30.63 0.23 21.74
N GLN A 367 -30.57 -1.03 21.28
CA GLN A 367 -29.33 -1.64 20.79
C GLN A 367 -28.83 -0.93 19.53
N GLU A 368 -29.71 -0.61 18.57
CA GLU A 368 -29.35 0.14 17.36
C GLU A 368 -28.82 1.54 17.70
N ALA A 369 -29.45 2.24 18.66
CA ALA A 369 -29.00 3.54 19.13
C ALA A 369 -27.61 3.47 19.78
N LEU A 370 -27.36 2.45 20.61
CA LEU A 370 -26.07 2.20 21.22
C LEU A 370 -24.98 1.93 20.17
N VAL A 371 -25.24 1.02 19.23
CA VAL A 371 -24.31 0.72 18.11
C VAL A 371 -24.02 1.97 17.30
N THR A 372 -25.05 2.76 16.98
CA THR A 372 -24.90 4.00 16.21
C THR A 372 -24.02 5.02 16.95
N LYS A 373 -24.26 5.22 18.25
CA LYS A 373 -23.47 6.13 19.09
C LYS A 373 -22.00 5.74 19.09
N ILE A 374 -21.68 4.47 19.36
CA ILE A 374 -20.30 4.00 19.41
C ILE A 374 -19.66 4.05 18.01
N ALA A 375 -20.39 3.63 16.97
CA ALA A 375 -19.87 3.66 15.61
C ALA A 375 -19.55 5.08 15.12
N GLN A 376 -20.26 6.10 15.58
CA GLN A 376 -19.97 7.50 15.24
C GLN A 376 -18.73 8.04 15.96
N ASN A 377 -18.39 7.50 17.13
CA ASN A 377 -17.29 7.97 17.97
C ASN A 377 -16.02 7.09 17.90
N THR A 378 -16.09 5.95 17.21
CA THR A 378 -14.95 5.06 16.98
C THR A 378 -14.34 5.27 15.60
N TYR A 379 -13.01 5.22 15.55
CA TYR A 379 -12.18 5.36 14.37
C TYR A 379 -11.16 4.22 14.34
N ARG A 380 -10.48 4.07 13.20
CA ARG A 380 -9.37 3.12 13.05
C ARG A 380 -8.23 3.74 12.23
N PRO A 381 -6.97 3.38 12.50
CA PRO A 381 -5.81 4.09 11.93
C PRO A 381 -5.50 3.65 10.49
N CYS A 382 -6.53 3.67 9.64
CA CYS A 382 -6.47 3.48 8.20
C CYS A 382 -7.12 4.64 7.40
N CYS A 383 -8.06 5.37 8.01
CA CYS A 383 -8.78 6.49 7.38
C CYS A 383 -9.24 7.50 8.44
N ASN A 384 -9.84 8.62 8.02
CA ASN A 384 -10.39 9.64 8.92
C ASN A 384 -11.87 9.46 9.23
N ASN A 385 -12.51 8.49 8.59
CA ASN A 385 -13.93 8.24 8.73
C ASN A 385 -14.22 7.40 9.98
N SER A 386 -15.34 7.69 10.64
CA SER A 386 -15.80 6.89 11.78
C SER A 386 -16.25 5.51 11.32
N THR A 387 -16.46 4.59 12.25
CA THR A 387 -17.02 3.25 11.98
C THR A 387 -18.40 3.34 11.33
N PHE A 388 -19.21 4.34 11.69
CA PHE A 388 -20.53 4.58 11.09
C PHE A 388 -20.44 4.99 9.62
N PHE A 389 -19.39 5.74 9.25
CA PHE A 389 -19.01 5.90 7.84
C PHE A 389 -18.12 4.71 7.45
N GLN A 390 -18.75 3.53 7.35
CA GLN A 390 -18.13 2.27 6.99
C GLN A 390 -17.64 2.25 5.52
N ASP A 391 -16.70 3.12 5.15
CA ASP A 391 -16.13 3.28 3.81
C ASP A 391 -15.09 2.19 3.45
N CYS A 392 -14.56 1.48 4.45
CA CYS A 392 -13.62 0.37 4.27
C CYS A 392 -14.08 -0.91 4.96
N ASN A 393 -13.49 -2.03 4.56
CA ASN A 393 -13.74 -3.36 5.14
C ASN A 393 -13.57 -3.39 6.67
N HIS A 394 -12.57 -2.72 7.23
CA HIS A 394 -12.37 -2.66 8.69
C HIS A 394 -13.48 -1.89 9.40
N GLY A 395 -13.98 -0.79 8.82
CA GLY A 395 -15.09 -0.03 9.40
C GLY A 395 -16.38 -0.84 9.39
N SER A 396 -16.63 -1.53 8.27
CA SER A 396 -17.78 -2.42 8.14
C SER A 396 -17.66 -3.64 9.07
N ALA A 397 -16.47 -4.24 9.21
CA ALA A 397 -16.23 -5.35 10.13
C ALA A 397 -16.42 -4.93 11.59
N LEU A 398 -15.90 -3.75 11.98
CA LEU A 398 -16.07 -3.22 13.32
C LEU A 398 -17.54 -2.88 13.61
N LEU A 399 -18.29 -2.38 12.62
CA LEU A 399 -19.74 -2.22 12.75
C LEU A 399 -20.42 -3.57 13.00
N GLY A 400 -20.01 -4.62 12.29
CA GLY A 400 -20.47 -6.00 12.54
C GLY A 400 -20.18 -6.49 13.96
N VAL A 401 -18.99 -6.20 14.50
CA VAL A 401 -18.63 -6.48 15.91
C VAL A 401 -19.61 -5.79 16.86
N LEU A 402 -19.85 -4.49 16.67
CA LEU A 402 -20.76 -3.71 17.52
C LEU A 402 -22.20 -4.25 17.46
N GLN A 403 -22.68 -4.60 16.27
CA GLN A 403 -24.01 -5.18 16.07
C GLN A 403 -24.15 -6.52 16.79
N LEU A 404 -23.20 -7.44 16.63
CA LEU A 404 -23.23 -8.74 17.32
C LEU A 404 -23.19 -8.57 18.84
N GLY A 405 -22.27 -7.73 19.34
CA GLY A 405 -22.13 -7.49 20.77
C GLY A 405 -23.39 -6.90 21.40
N ALA A 406 -23.97 -5.88 20.78
CA ALA A 406 -25.19 -5.25 21.26
C ALA A 406 -26.37 -6.23 21.26
N ALA A 407 -26.51 -7.05 20.21
CA ALA A 407 -27.53 -8.09 20.13
C ALA A 407 -27.42 -9.13 21.25
N THR A 408 -26.21 -9.42 21.72
CA THR A 408 -25.95 -10.29 22.88
C THR A 408 -26.07 -9.60 24.24
N GLY A 409 -26.39 -8.29 24.26
CA GLY A 409 -26.66 -7.54 25.48
C GLY A 409 -25.43 -6.88 26.12
N LEU A 410 -24.33 -6.71 25.38
CA LEU A 410 -23.17 -5.95 25.88
C LEU A 410 -23.53 -4.48 26.07
N ASP A 411 -23.01 -3.91 27.15
CA ASP A 411 -23.15 -2.48 27.42
C ASP A 411 -22.13 -1.62 26.64
N GLU A 412 -22.20 -0.30 26.80
CA GLU A 412 -21.34 0.64 26.10
C GLU A 412 -19.85 0.43 26.40
N GLU A 413 -19.49 0.18 27.66
CA GLU A 413 -18.10 0.00 28.08
C GLU A 413 -17.53 -1.31 27.49
N GLU A 414 -18.32 -2.38 27.53
CA GLU A 414 -17.97 -3.67 26.95
C GLU A 414 -17.79 -3.57 25.43
N LEU A 415 -18.68 -2.88 24.73
CA LEU A 415 -18.57 -2.69 23.28
C LEU A 415 -17.32 -1.90 22.88
N TYR A 416 -16.95 -0.86 23.64
CA TYR A 416 -15.70 -0.15 23.38
C TYR A 416 -14.46 -1.03 23.65
N LYS A 417 -14.49 -1.90 24.67
CA LYS A 417 -13.41 -2.87 24.93
C LYS A 417 -13.27 -3.89 23.81
N GLU A 418 -14.38 -4.43 23.33
CA GLU A 418 -14.40 -5.34 22.17
C GLU A 418 -13.86 -4.63 20.93
N ALA A 419 -14.35 -3.42 20.63
CA ALA A 419 -13.89 -2.65 19.49
C ALA A 419 -12.38 -2.35 19.55
N LEU A 420 -11.86 -2.02 20.74
CA LEU A 420 -10.43 -1.77 20.95
C LEU A 420 -9.62 -3.05 20.73
N ALA A 421 -10.09 -4.19 21.25
CA ALA A 421 -9.41 -5.46 21.05
C ALA A 421 -9.34 -5.81 19.55
N PHE A 422 -10.47 -5.86 18.85
CA PHE A 422 -10.50 -6.18 17.42
C PHE A 422 -9.59 -5.25 16.59
N ASN A 423 -9.70 -3.94 16.78
CA ASN A 423 -8.83 -2.99 16.11
C ASN A 423 -7.35 -3.16 16.49
N SER A 424 -7.02 -3.50 17.74
CA SER A 424 -5.64 -3.75 18.16
C SER A 424 -5.04 -4.94 17.41
N PHE A 425 -5.80 -6.02 17.22
CA PHE A 425 -5.34 -7.18 16.45
C PHE A 425 -5.28 -6.91 14.93
N TRP A 426 -6.14 -6.04 14.40
CA TRP A 426 -6.12 -5.66 12.97
C TRP A 426 -5.04 -4.62 12.63
N PHE A 427 -4.69 -3.74 13.58
CA PHE A 427 -3.69 -2.68 13.41
C PHE A 427 -2.62 -2.73 14.51
N PRO A 428 -1.91 -3.86 14.68
CA PRO A 428 -1.05 -4.11 15.83
C PRO A 428 0.01 -3.03 16.00
N GLN A 429 0.67 -2.64 14.91
CA GLN A 429 1.75 -1.66 14.95
C GLN A 429 1.26 -0.28 15.44
N GLN A 430 0.07 0.14 15.00
CA GLN A 430 -0.49 1.44 15.33
C GLN A 430 -0.91 1.49 16.80
N TYR A 431 -1.58 0.44 17.29
CA TYR A 431 -2.00 0.39 18.69
C TYR A 431 -0.84 0.15 19.66
N ILE A 432 0.22 -0.56 19.26
CA ILE A 432 1.48 -0.60 20.03
C ILE A 432 2.09 0.80 20.16
N GLN A 433 2.15 1.58 19.07
CA GLN A 433 2.64 2.96 19.12
C GLN A 433 1.74 3.87 19.96
N THR A 434 0.43 3.71 19.87
CA THR A 434 -0.53 4.45 20.72
C THR A 434 -0.32 4.12 22.19
N ALA A 435 -0.13 2.85 22.54
CA ALA A 435 0.16 2.45 23.91
C ALA A 435 1.50 3.01 24.43
N LEU A 436 2.55 2.99 23.60
CA LEU A 436 3.82 3.66 23.92
C LEU A 436 3.63 5.16 24.16
N PHE A 437 2.79 5.82 23.36
CA PHE A 437 2.52 7.25 23.49
C PHE A 437 1.82 7.56 24.82
N PHE A 438 0.81 6.79 25.21
CA PHE A 438 0.17 6.97 26.51
C PHE A 438 1.14 6.71 27.66
N LYS A 439 1.97 5.66 27.56
CA LYS A 439 2.96 5.36 28.58
C LYS A 439 4.00 6.46 28.74
N ILE A 440 4.56 6.96 27.64
CA ILE A 440 5.71 7.89 27.66
C ILE A 440 5.25 9.35 27.78
N ASN A 441 4.27 9.77 26.96
CA ASN A 441 3.88 11.18 26.86
C ASN A 441 2.73 11.54 27.81
N LYS A 442 1.92 10.57 28.26
CA LYS A 442 0.79 10.80 29.17
C LYS A 442 1.00 10.18 30.55
N ASN A 443 2.05 9.37 30.73
CA ASN A 443 2.32 8.65 31.97
C ASN A 443 1.09 7.83 32.44
N THR A 444 0.44 7.13 31.51
CA THR A 444 -0.74 6.30 31.75
C THR A 444 -0.53 4.92 31.14
N ASP A 445 -0.77 3.87 31.92
CA ASP A 445 -0.64 2.49 31.44
C ASP A 445 -1.78 2.10 30.50
N TRP A 446 -1.51 1.21 29.53
CA TRP A 446 -2.46 0.87 28.47
C TRP A 446 -3.83 0.41 29.00
N LYS A 447 -3.80 -0.37 30.08
CA LYS A 447 -5.00 -0.91 30.74
C LYS A 447 -5.85 0.15 31.46
N GLU A 448 -5.27 1.31 31.76
CA GLU A 448 -5.91 2.41 32.48
C GLU A 448 -6.50 3.46 31.53
N VAL A 449 -6.11 3.44 30.25
CA VAL A 449 -6.65 4.38 29.26
C VAL A 449 -8.06 3.94 28.87
N ASN A 450 -9.01 4.88 28.94
CA ASN A 450 -10.37 4.63 28.48
C ASN A 450 -10.38 4.23 26.98
N PRO A 451 -10.92 3.06 26.60
CA PRO A 451 -11.01 2.62 25.21
C PRO A 451 -11.71 3.61 24.27
N GLU A 452 -12.71 4.35 24.75
CA GLU A 452 -13.38 5.41 23.97
C GLU A 452 -12.40 6.50 23.56
N VAL A 453 -11.48 6.90 24.45
CA VAL A 453 -10.44 7.88 24.14
C VAL A 453 -9.49 7.33 23.07
N ILE A 454 -9.03 6.08 23.24
CA ILE A 454 -8.11 5.45 22.29
C ILE A 454 -8.73 5.35 20.89
N LEU A 455 -9.98 4.91 20.81
CA LEU A 455 -10.71 4.73 19.56
C LEU A 455 -11.22 6.06 18.97
N GLY A 456 -11.15 7.14 19.73
CA GLY A 456 -11.62 8.47 19.33
C GLY A 456 -10.83 9.10 18.18
N TYR A 457 -11.37 10.21 17.69
CA TYR A 457 -10.84 10.91 16.52
C TYR A 457 -9.38 11.34 16.66
N ASP A 458 -8.92 11.69 17.86
CA ASP A 458 -7.56 12.18 18.09
C ASP A 458 -6.49 11.09 18.04
N TYR A 459 -6.85 9.85 18.35
CA TYR A 459 -5.91 8.76 18.54
C TYR A 459 -6.12 7.59 17.58
N SER A 460 -7.24 7.52 16.86
CA SER A 460 -7.47 6.45 15.88
C SER A 460 -7.82 6.93 14.47
N ALA A 461 -8.19 8.19 14.23
CA ALA A 461 -8.32 8.68 12.84
C ALA A 461 -6.94 8.88 12.20
N ILE A 462 -6.68 8.35 11.00
CA ILE A 462 -5.31 8.24 10.46
C ILE A 462 -4.51 9.57 10.45
N SER A 463 -5.14 10.70 10.09
CA SER A 463 -4.44 11.99 10.07
C SER A 463 -4.07 12.46 11.48
N ASN A 464 -4.97 12.28 12.44
CA ASN A 464 -4.73 12.70 13.82
C ASN A 464 -3.85 11.71 14.58
N TRP A 465 -4.02 10.40 14.39
CA TRP A 465 -3.09 9.41 14.91
C TRP A 465 -1.68 9.69 14.40
N SER A 466 -1.51 9.99 13.10
CA SER A 466 -0.20 10.34 12.57
C SER A 466 0.35 11.63 13.20
N LYS A 467 -0.49 12.62 13.44
CA LYS A 467 -0.11 13.92 14.03
C LYS A 467 0.20 13.81 15.52
N ASN A 468 -0.63 13.13 16.29
CA ASN A 468 -0.63 13.13 17.76
C ASN A 468 0.20 11.99 18.34
N VAL A 469 0.20 10.82 17.70
CA VAL A 469 0.89 9.60 18.18
C VAL A 469 2.18 9.38 17.40
N LYS A 470 2.08 9.11 16.10
CA LYS A 470 3.25 8.72 15.28
C LYS A 470 4.35 9.76 15.32
N SER A 471 4.00 11.05 15.25
CA SER A 471 4.97 12.14 15.25
C SER A 471 5.74 12.24 16.58
N GLU A 472 5.09 11.97 17.72
CA GLU A 472 5.72 12.02 19.04
C GLU A 472 6.61 10.81 19.26
N ILE A 473 6.13 9.62 18.89
CA ILE A 473 6.92 8.38 18.95
C ILE A 473 8.17 8.45 18.06
N ALA A 474 8.06 9.03 16.87
CA ALA A 474 9.18 9.16 15.94
C ALA A 474 10.32 10.07 16.44
N LYS A 475 10.09 10.92 17.45
CA LYS A 475 11.12 11.77 18.06
C LYS A 475 12.04 10.98 19.01
N ILE A 476 11.65 9.78 19.42
CA ILE A 476 12.36 8.98 20.42
C ILE A 476 13.25 7.96 19.68
N PRO A 477 14.58 8.14 19.68
CA PRO A 477 15.48 7.22 18.99
C PRO A 477 15.43 5.83 19.64
N ASP A 478 15.58 4.79 18.81
CA ASP A 478 15.68 3.38 19.22
C ASP A 478 14.49 2.83 20.06
N LEU A 479 13.35 3.54 20.07
CA LEU A 479 12.13 3.09 20.76
C LEU A 479 11.39 1.98 20.02
N LEU A 480 11.38 2.04 18.68
CA LEU A 480 10.76 1.03 17.83
C LEU A 480 11.85 0.13 17.27
N PRO A 481 11.62 -1.19 17.15
CA PRO A 481 12.54 -2.08 16.49
C PRO A 481 12.76 -1.62 15.04
N LYS A 482 13.98 -1.80 14.53
CA LYS A 482 14.38 -1.49 13.14
C LYS A 482 13.63 -2.42 12.18
N THR A 483 12.38 -2.05 11.91
CA THR A 483 11.31 -2.61 11.07
C THR A 483 11.47 -4.02 10.48
N SER A 484 10.54 -4.90 10.87
CA SER A 484 9.86 -5.85 9.97
C SER A 484 8.48 -5.28 9.57
N GLY A 485 8.21 -5.26 8.26
CA GLY A 485 7.14 -4.49 7.59
C GLY A 485 5.70 -4.80 8.04
N GLY A 486 4.86 -3.78 7.91
CA GLY A 486 3.45 -3.78 8.32
C GLY A 486 2.55 -4.63 7.45
N ALA A 487 1.45 -5.08 8.07
CA ALA A 487 0.33 -5.75 7.42
C ALA A 487 -0.35 -4.81 6.42
N GLY A 488 -0.29 -5.17 5.14
CA GLY A 488 -1.00 -4.47 4.07
C GLY A 488 -2.49 -4.80 4.10
N CYS A 489 -3.32 -3.78 3.87
CA CYS A 489 -4.77 -3.89 3.66
C CYS A 489 -5.11 -4.40 2.24
N GLY A 490 -4.59 -5.57 1.88
CA GLY A 490 -4.92 -6.24 0.63
C GLY A 490 -5.61 -7.58 0.92
N VAL A 491 -6.82 -7.74 0.39
CA VAL A 491 -7.37 -9.08 0.08
C VAL A 491 -6.53 -9.72 -1.02
#